data_AF-A0A1B7VEW9-F1
#
_entry.id   AF-A0A1B7VEW9-F1
#
_cell.length_a   1.000
_cell.length_b   1.000
_cell.length_c   1.000
_cell.angle_alpha   90.00
_cell.angle_beta   90.00
_cell.angle_gamma   90.00
#
_symmetry.space_group_name_H-M   'P 1'
#
loop_
_entity.id
_entity.type
_entity.pdbx_description
1 polymer ?
#
loop_
_entity_poly.entity_id
_entity_poly.type
_entity_poly.pdbx_seq_one_letter_code
_entity_poly.pdbx_strand_id
1 'polypeptide(L)'
;MLKTNSEPMILSSFINPIEENHSVKNKFDFLQKIRQRLDEIEIDNRRVAKLIAKVIPAQCPFERDIVVFGRTIAHIPPMCKLNPLYDQFVGLRFRALCYLVDKCGEDIQSYC
;
A
#
# COMPACT_ATOMS: atom_id res chain seq x y z
N MET A 1 60.26 14.91 -24.55
CA MET A 1 59.27 13.84 -24.81
C MET A 1 59.60 12.68 -23.89
N LEU A 2 59.03 12.68 -22.68
CA LEU A 2 59.35 11.72 -21.63
C LEU A 2 58.32 10.59 -21.67
N LYS A 3 58.76 9.41 -22.07
CA LYS A 3 57.99 8.16 -22.01
C LYS A 3 58.04 7.65 -20.57
N THR A 4 56.91 7.54 -19.90
CA THR A 4 56.81 6.82 -18.62
C THR A 4 56.29 5.41 -18.90
N ASN A 5 57.10 4.43 -18.53
CA ASN A 5 56.77 3.01 -18.58
C ASN A 5 55.89 2.68 -17.37
N SER A 6 54.65 2.27 -17.62
CA SER A 6 53.74 1.76 -16.59
C SER A 6 53.86 0.23 -16.54
N GLU A 7 54.55 -0.30 -15.54
CA GLU A 7 54.41 -1.71 -15.18
C GLU A 7 53.11 -1.92 -14.38
N PRO A 8 52.31 -2.95 -14.70
CA PRO A 8 51.14 -3.29 -13.90
C PRO A 8 51.59 -4.04 -12.64
N MET A 9 51.38 -3.42 -11.47
CA MET A 9 51.46 -4.14 -10.20
C MET A 9 50.39 -5.24 -10.17
N ILE A 10 50.84 -6.47 -10.35
CA ILE A 10 50.07 -7.68 -10.05
C ILE A 10 49.96 -7.77 -8.53
N LEU A 11 48.76 -7.56 -7.99
CA LEU A 11 48.41 -8.02 -6.65
C LEU A 11 47.49 -9.24 -6.79
N SER A 12 48.13 -10.39 -6.71
CA SER A 12 47.53 -11.68 -6.48
C SER A 12 46.78 -11.69 -5.14
N SER A 13 45.49 -11.97 -5.16
CA SER A 13 44.86 -12.81 -4.15
C SER A 13 43.50 -13.27 -4.63
N PHE A 14 43.36 -14.58 -4.68
CA PHE A 14 42.13 -15.30 -4.89
C PHE A 14 41.09 -14.86 -3.86
N ILE A 15 40.17 -13.99 -4.27
CA ILE A 15 38.87 -13.83 -3.62
C ILE A 15 37.86 -14.03 -4.75
N ASN A 16 37.17 -15.18 -4.73
CA ASN A 16 36.03 -15.44 -5.58
C ASN A 16 35.03 -14.28 -5.46
N PRO A 17 34.31 -13.88 -6.53
CA PRO A 17 33.14 -13.04 -6.35
C PRO A 17 32.17 -13.85 -5.49
N ILE A 18 32.07 -13.50 -4.22
CA ILE A 18 30.92 -13.86 -3.42
C ILE A 18 29.76 -13.14 -4.11
N GLU A 19 28.99 -13.90 -4.88
CA GLU A 19 27.63 -13.53 -5.23
C GLU A 19 26.93 -13.17 -3.92
N GLU A 20 26.78 -11.88 -3.65
CA GLU A 20 25.80 -11.40 -2.67
C GLU A 20 24.40 -11.68 -3.25
N ASN A 21 24.01 -12.95 -3.19
CA ASN A 21 22.64 -13.41 -3.16
C ASN A 21 22.02 -12.96 -1.83
N HIS A 22 21.92 -11.65 -1.59
CA HIS A 22 21.15 -11.13 -0.47
C HIS A 22 19.68 -11.01 -0.90
N SER A 23 18.96 -12.10 -0.65
CA SER A 23 17.54 -12.31 -0.89
C SER A 23 16.67 -11.28 -0.14
N VAL A 24 16.49 -10.10 -0.74
CA VAL A 24 15.44 -9.12 -0.36
C VAL A 24 14.30 -9.13 -1.39
N LYS A 25 14.27 -10.10 -2.32
CA LYS A 25 13.29 -10.13 -3.42
C LYS A 25 11.91 -10.74 -3.06
N ASN A 26 11.79 -11.55 -2.01
CA ASN A 26 10.55 -12.32 -1.79
C ASN A 26 9.39 -11.58 -1.08
N LYS A 27 9.66 -10.60 -0.21
CA LYS A 27 8.58 -9.91 0.55
C LYS A 27 7.79 -8.91 -0.29
N PHE A 28 8.47 -8.18 -1.17
CA PHE A 28 7.82 -7.22 -2.07
C PHE A 28 6.96 -7.95 -3.10
N ASP A 29 7.40 -9.10 -3.60
CA ASP A 29 6.64 -9.90 -4.57
C ASP A 29 5.32 -10.42 -4.00
N PHE A 30 5.26 -10.83 -2.73
CA PHE A 30 4.02 -11.32 -2.12
C PHE A 30 2.99 -10.20 -1.88
N LEU A 31 3.44 -9.06 -1.35
CA LEU A 31 2.58 -7.89 -1.17
C LEU A 31 2.05 -7.39 -2.51
N GLN A 32 2.87 -7.40 -3.56
CA GLN A 32 2.45 -7.02 -4.90
C GLN A 32 1.38 -7.97 -5.46
N LYS A 33 1.54 -9.29 -5.26
CA LYS A 33 0.49 -10.26 -5.63
C LYS A 33 -0.80 -10.01 -4.86
N ILE A 34 -0.75 -9.71 -3.56
CA ILE A 34 -1.95 -9.36 -2.79
C ILE A 34 -2.60 -8.09 -3.32
N ARG A 35 -1.81 -7.05 -3.62
CA ARG A 35 -2.33 -5.79 -4.19
C ARG A 35 -3.08 -6.06 -5.47
N GLN A 36 -2.45 -6.78 -6.39
CA GLN A 36 -3.05 -7.13 -7.67
C GLN A 36 -4.33 -7.95 -7.49
N ARG A 37 -4.32 -8.94 -6.57
CA ARG A 37 -5.54 -9.69 -6.26
C ARG A 37 -6.65 -8.82 -5.69
N LEU A 38 -6.35 -7.83 -4.85
CA LEU A 38 -7.36 -6.89 -4.33
C LEU A 38 -7.91 -5.97 -5.43
N ASP A 39 -7.07 -5.55 -6.37
CA ASP A 39 -7.47 -4.72 -7.51
C ASP A 39 -8.34 -5.49 -8.50
N GLU A 40 -8.09 -6.78 -8.68
CA GLU A 40 -8.85 -7.70 -9.53
C GLU A 40 -10.19 -8.17 -8.92
N ILE A 41 -10.50 -7.83 -7.67
CA ILE A 41 -11.81 -8.16 -7.09
C ILE A 41 -12.91 -7.36 -7.79
N GLU A 42 -13.68 -8.08 -8.60
CA GLU A 42 -14.95 -7.62 -9.14
C GLU A 42 -16.06 -7.79 -8.10
N ILE A 43 -16.97 -6.81 -8.04
CA ILE A 43 -18.09 -6.80 -7.10
C ILE A 43 -19.37 -7.02 -7.89
N ASP A 44 -19.92 -8.21 -7.76
CA ASP A 44 -21.13 -8.67 -8.46
C ASP A 44 -22.30 -8.94 -7.51
N ASN A 45 -22.04 -8.95 -6.21
CA ASN A 45 -23.01 -9.32 -5.18
C ASN A 45 -23.31 -8.16 -4.23
N ARG A 46 -24.59 -7.78 -4.18
CA ARG A 46 -25.14 -6.76 -3.29
C ARG A 46 -24.73 -6.93 -1.82
N ARG A 47 -24.77 -8.14 -1.27
CA ARG A 47 -24.44 -8.37 0.15
C ARG A 47 -22.96 -8.11 0.43
N VAL A 48 -22.10 -8.52 -0.48
CA VAL A 48 -20.64 -8.31 -0.38
C VAL A 48 -20.33 -6.82 -0.53
N ALA A 49 -20.93 -6.15 -1.50
CA ALA A 49 -20.78 -4.70 -1.71
C ALA A 49 -21.15 -3.91 -0.44
N LYS A 50 -22.28 -4.25 0.20
CA LYS A 50 -22.71 -3.65 1.48
C LYS A 50 -21.71 -3.88 2.60
N LEU A 51 -21.19 -5.11 2.71
CA LEU A 51 -20.23 -5.45 3.75
C LEU A 51 -18.95 -4.63 3.56
N ILE A 52 -18.42 -4.57 2.34
CA ILE A 52 -17.23 -3.78 2.01
C ILE A 52 -17.47 -2.30 2.33
N ALA A 53 -18.60 -1.75 1.89
CA ALA A 53 -19.00 -0.36 2.13
C ALA A 53 -19.29 -0.04 3.61
N LYS A 54 -19.42 -1.04 4.49
CA LYS A 54 -19.55 -0.82 5.94
C LYS A 54 -18.25 -1.06 6.69
N VAL A 55 -17.44 -2.01 6.25
CA VAL A 55 -16.21 -2.43 6.93
C VAL A 55 -15.07 -1.47 6.65
N ILE A 56 -14.91 -1.01 5.41
CA ILE A 56 -13.84 -0.08 5.05
C ILE A 56 -14.35 1.33 5.33
N PRO A 57 -13.78 2.11 6.26
CA PRO A 57 -14.31 3.42 6.61
C PRO A 57 -14.15 4.44 5.46
N ALA A 58 -15.05 5.43 5.40
CA ALA A 58 -14.95 6.57 4.46
C ALA A 58 -13.83 7.55 4.85
N GLN A 59 -13.56 7.64 6.16
CA GLN A 59 -12.55 8.49 6.74
C GLN A 59 -11.32 7.67 7.16
N CYS A 60 -10.18 8.34 7.26
CA CYS A 60 -8.96 7.72 7.69
C CYS A 60 -9.03 7.36 9.18
N PRO A 61 -8.89 6.08 9.56
CA PRO A 61 -9.02 5.68 10.97
C PRO A 61 -7.87 6.20 11.85
N PHE A 62 -6.78 6.67 11.24
CA PHE A 62 -5.63 7.23 11.93
C PHE A 62 -5.77 8.72 12.19
N GLU A 63 -6.58 9.43 11.41
CA GLU A 63 -6.85 10.84 11.63
C GLU A 63 -7.86 10.98 12.77
N ARG A 64 -7.45 11.64 13.85
CA ARG A 64 -8.32 11.84 15.01
C ARG A 64 -7.79 12.95 15.90
N ASP A 65 -8.74 13.64 16.52
CA ASP A 65 -8.46 14.60 17.56
C ASP A 65 -8.35 13.92 18.93
N ILE A 66 -7.37 14.34 19.72
CA ILE A 66 -7.24 13.96 21.12
C ILE A 66 -7.86 15.08 21.95
N VAL A 67 -9.02 14.79 22.54
CA VAL A 67 -9.79 15.74 23.35
C VAL A 67 -9.71 15.36 24.82
N VAL A 68 -9.32 16.31 25.67
CA VAL A 68 -9.27 16.14 27.13
C VAL A 68 -9.97 17.34 27.78
N PHE A 69 -10.87 17.08 28.72
CA PHE A 69 -11.73 18.10 29.36
C PHE A 69 -12.49 19.00 28.35
N GLY A 70 -12.92 18.43 27.22
CA GLY A 70 -13.63 19.16 26.17
C GLY A 70 -12.77 20.09 25.32
N ARG A 71 -11.44 20.05 25.46
CA ARG A 71 -10.49 20.83 24.64
C ARG A 71 -9.61 19.88 23.83
N THR A 72 -9.44 20.15 22.55
CA THR A 72 -8.51 19.41 21.69
C THR A 72 -7.07 19.77 22.07
N ILE A 73 -6.31 18.79 22.55
CA ILE A 73 -4.92 18.96 22.97
C ILE A 73 -3.92 18.62 21.86
N ALA A 74 -4.32 17.75 20.93
CA ALA A 74 -3.50 17.35 19.79
C ALA A 74 -4.39 16.83 18.66
N HIS A 75 -3.94 17.02 17.42
CA HIS A 75 -4.57 16.51 16.22
C HIS A 75 -3.61 15.51 15.56
N ILE A 76 -4.05 14.27 15.35
CA ILE A 76 -3.27 13.28 14.60
C ILE A 76 -3.63 13.45 13.13
N PRO A 77 -2.67 13.80 12.25
CA PRO A 77 -2.94 14.01 10.83
C PRO A 77 -3.31 12.70 10.12
N PRO A 78 -3.89 12.78 8.90
CA PRO A 78 -4.19 11.61 8.09
C PRO A 78 -2.93 10.87 7.65
N MET A 79 -2.57 9.81 8.39
CA MET A 79 -1.44 8.94 8.11
C MET A 79 -1.84 7.69 7.30
N CYS A 80 -2.81 7.86 6.39
CA CYS A 80 -3.52 6.76 5.74
C CYS A 80 -2.63 5.93 4.79
N LYS A 81 -1.55 6.54 4.28
CA LYS A 81 -0.57 5.86 3.42
C LYS A 81 0.48 5.03 4.14
N LEU A 82 0.47 4.97 5.48
CA LEU A 82 1.33 4.04 6.21
C LEU A 82 0.98 2.57 5.91
N ASN A 83 -0.28 2.28 5.61
CA ASN A 83 -0.71 0.94 5.23
C ASN A 83 -0.35 0.66 3.75
N PRO A 84 0.50 -0.35 3.45
CA PRO A 84 0.90 -0.68 2.08
C PRO A 84 -0.26 -1.08 1.15
N LEU A 85 -1.45 -1.36 1.68
CA LEU A 85 -2.64 -1.76 0.91
C LEU A 85 -3.76 -0.69 0.94
N TYR A 86 -3.47 0.52 1.43
CA TYR A 86 -4.48 1.56 1.60
C TYR A 86 -5.23 1.89 0.31
N ASP A 87 -4.50 2.15 -0.77
CA ASP A 87 -5.09 2.56 -2.05
C ASP A 87 -6.00 1.45 -2.62
N GLN A 88 -5.62 0.17 -2.43
CA GLN A 88 -6.42 -0.97 -2.84
C GLN A 88 -7.75 -1.05 -2.06
N PHE A 89 -7.73 -0.80 -0.75
CA PHE A 89 -8.96 -0.81 0.07
C PHE A 89 -9.88 0.36 -0.27
N VAL A 90 -9.34 1.55 -0.48
CA VAL A 90 -10.13 2.72 -0.92
C VAL A 90 -10.73 2.46 -2.29
N GLY A 91 -9.95 1.92 -3.23
CA GLY A 91 -10.42 1.51 -4.54
C GLY A 91 -11.53 0.46 -4.46
N LEU A 92 -11.36 -0.57 -3.62
CA LEU A 92 -12.37 -1.61 -3.42
C LEU A 92 -13.67 -1.04 -2.83
N ARG A 93 -13.58 -0.15 -1.85
CA ARG A 93 -14.75 0.56 -1.30
C ARG A 93 -15.45 1.39 -2.37
N PHE A 94 -14.70 2.12 -3.18
CA PHE A 94 -15.26 2.92 -4.26
C PHE A 94 -16.03 2.03 -5.27
N ARG A 95 -15.43 0.93 -5.74
CA ARG A 95 -16.09 -0.03 -6.62
C ARG A 95 -17.37 -0.60 -5.98
N ALA A 96 -17.34 -0.89 -4.67
CA ALA A 96 -18.50 -1.41 -3.95
C ALA A 96 -19.66 -0.40 -3.93
N LEU A 97 -19.36 0.87 -3.64
CA LEU A 97 -20.34 1.94 -3.64
C LEU A 97 -20.91 2.18 -5.04
N CYS A 98 -20.07 2.25 -6.07
CA CYS A 98 -20.54 2.37 -7.46
C CYS A 98 -21.50 1.23 -7.84
N TYR A 99 -21.17 -0.02 -7.49
CA TYR A 99 -22.07 -1.15 -7.72
C TYR A 99 -23.43 -0.97 -6.99
N LEU A 100 -23.41 -0.55 -5.73
CA LEU A 100 -24.64 -0.34 -4.96
C LEU A 100 -25.53 0.77 -5.54
N VAL A 101 -24.92 1.84 -6.04
CA VAL A 101 -25.65 2.97 -6.64
C VAL A 101 -26.14 2.61 -8.04
N ASP A 102 -25.22 2.23 -8.93
CA ASP A 102 -25.49 2.10 -10.37
C ASP A 102 -26.29 0.82 -10.70
N LYS A 103 -26.07 -0.26 -9.96
CA LYS A 103 -26.72 -1.56 -10.22
C LYS A 103 -27.87 -1.86 -9.25
N CYS A 104 -27.74 -1.48 -7.99
CA CYS A 104 -28.76 -1.78 -6.97
C CYS A 104 -29.69 -0.60 -6.65
N GLY A 105 -29.36 0.64 -7.10
CA GLY A 105 -30.18 1.83 -6.84
C GLY A 105 -30.22 2.26 -5.37
N GLU A 106 -29.16 2.00 -4.60
CA GLU A 106 -29.09 2.40 -3.20
C GLU A 106 -28.48 3.79 -3.01
N ASP A 107 -28.90 4.47 -1.94
CA ASP A 107 -28.33 5.77 -1.55
C ASP A 107 -26.98 5.60 -0.83
N ILE A 108 -26.00 6.41 -1.22
CA ILE A 108 -24.63 6.45 -0.67
C ILE A 108 -24.64 6.92 0.78
N GLN A 109 -25.56 7.82 1.15
CA GLN A 109 -25.60 8.40 2.51
C GLN A 109 -25.73 7.36 3.62
N SER A 110 -26.27 6.17 3.29
CA SER A 110 -26.38 5.05 4.24
C SER A 110 -25.04 4.42 4.64
N TYR A 111 -23.94 4.85 4.01
CA TYR A 111 -22.60 4.26 4.15
C TYR A 111 -21.51 5.28 4.52
N CYS A 112 -21.88 6.54 4.80
CA CYS A 112 -20.98 7.64 5.15
C CYS A 112 -20.91 7.86 6.66
#